data_AF-A0A970KXX0-F1
#
_entry.id   AF-A0A970KXX0-F1
#
_cell.length_a   1.000
_cell.length_b   1.000
_cell.length_c   1.000
_cell.angle_alpha   90.00
_cell.angle_beta   90.00
_cell.angle_gamma   90.00
#
_symmetry.space_group_name_H-M   'P 1'
#
loop_
_entity.id
_entity.type
_entity.pdbx_description
1 polymer ?
#
loop_
_entity_poly.entity_id
_entity_poly.type
_entity_poly.pdbx_seq_one_letter_code
_entity_poly.pdbx_strand_id
1 'polypeptide(L)'
;MSGKVMRTIIKIDEEKCDGCGKCIVGCAEGALQLVNGKAKLVKESYCDGLGACIGDCPRGAITIEEREAEPFDEEAVKMRQMKMAQTPSECPGRMAQLLTARLRQPVADSTSAPAPLRNWPVQLALIPVHAPYLQQAKLVLAADCVAYALPDFHSRFTDDRIVMIGCPKLDNAQFYTEKLAQILQHNDVDSIEVVYMEVPCCGGLLRILERALIESGVDIDVTMTKVSIHGEVLDQVRLA
;
A
#
# COMPACT_ATOMS: atom_id res chain seq x y z
N MET A 1 -23.03 24.13 12.66
CA MET A 1 -23.88 23.47 13.67
C MET A 1 -24.72 22.45 12.94
N SER A 2 -24.28 21.19 12.85
CA SER A 2 -25.11 20.14 12.24
C SER A 2 -26.21 19.78 13.23
N GLY A 3 -27.47 19.94 12.81
CA GLY A 3 -28.62 19.54 13.60
C GLY A 3 -28.59 18.03 13.83
N LYS A 4 -28.81 17.62 15.08
CA LYS A 4 -28.98 16.20 15.41
C LYS A 4 -30.30 15.70 14.81
N VAL A 5 -30.30 14.46 14.35
CA VAL A 5 -31.50 13.77 13.84
C VAL A 5 -31.69 12.47 14.60
N MET A 6 -32.95 12.06 14.78
CA MET A 6 -33.24 10.72 15.29
C MET A 6 -32.82 9.70 14.23
N ARG A 7 -31.87 8.84 14.59
CA ARG A 7 -31.43 7.75 13.72
C ARG A 7 -30.90 6.58 14.52
N THR A 8 -30.77 5.46 13.82
CA THR A 8 -30.11 4.25 14.30
C THR A 8 -28.61 4.47 14.34
N ILE A 9 -27.96 4.19 15.47
CA ILE A 9 -26.52 4.29 15.65
C ILE A 9 -26.03 3.24 16.64
N ILE A 10 -24.76 2.83 16.54
CA ILE A 10 -24.20 1.88 17.50
C ILE A 10 -24.01 2.52 18.89
N LYS A 11 -24.16 1.69 19.91
CA LYS A 11 -23.83 1.95 21.31
C LYS A 11 -22.77 0.97 21.76
N ILE A 12 -21.79 1.46 22.52
CA ILE A 12 -20.73 0.64 23.09
C ILE A 12 -20.89 0.61 24.61
N ASP A 13 -20.99 -0.60 25.15
CA ASP A 13 -20.97 -0.89 26.57
C ASP A 13 -19.52 -0.88 27.06
N GLU A 14 -19.12 0.20 27.75
CA GLU A 14 -17.76 0.37 28.24
C GLU A 14 -17.37 -0.64 29.34
N GLU A 15 -18.34 -1.24 30.04
CA GLU A 15 -18.07 -2.24 31.08
C GLU A 15 -17.66 -3.57 30.44
N LYS A 16 -18.32 -3.95 29.33
CA LYS A 16 -17.99 -5.17 28.58
C LYS A 16 -16.80 -5.01 27.64
N CYS A 17 -16.51 -3.79 27.19
CA CYS A 17 -15.39 -3.53 26.28
C CYS A 17 -14.06 -3.73 27.00
N ASP A 18 -13.23 -4.65 26.54
CA ASP A 18 -11.88 -4.91 27.09
C ASP A 18 -10.76 -4.21 26.30
N GLY A 19 -11.11 -3.42 25.28
CA GLY A 19 -10.14 -2.68 24.48
C GLY A 19 -9.42 -3.49 23.41
N CYS A 20 -9.85 -4.71 23.09
CA CYS A 20 -9.17 -5.56 22.10
C CYS A 20 -9.12 -5.00 20.66
N GLY A 21 -9.96 -4.00 20.33
CA GLY A 21 -9.87 -3.25 19.07
C GLY A 21 -10.37 -3.98 17.82
N LYS A 22 -10.88 -5.22 17.91
CA LYS A 22 -11.34 -5.99 16.73
C LYS A 22 -12.44 -5.29 15.93
N CYS A 23 -13.36 -4.62 16.61
CA CYS A 23 -14.42 -3.82 16.00
C CYS A 23 -13.92 -2.63 15.17
N ILE A 24 -12.69 -2.15 15.41
CA ILE A 24 -12.10 -1.04 14.65
C ILE A 24 -11.70 -1.52 13.25
N VAL A 25 -11.16 -2.74 13.15
CA VAL A 25 -10.75 -3.33 11.87
C VAL A 25 -11.96 -3.67 11.01
N GLY A 26 -13.06 -4.11 11.62
CA GLY A 26 -14.29 -4.45 10.92
C GLY A 26 -15.18 -3.27 10.52
N CYS A 27 -14.84 -2.04 10.90
CA CYS A 27 -15.62 -0.85 10.53
C CYS A 27 -15.10 -0.30 9.19
N ALA A 28 -15.87 -0.50 8.11
CA ALA A 28 -15.51 -0.04 6.77
C ALA A 28 -15.38 1.50 6.70
N GLU A 29 -16.16 2.21 7.51
CA GLU A 29 -16.20 3.68 7.58
C GLU A 29 -15.05 4.24 8.42
N GLY A 30 -14.33 3.40 9.18
CA GLY A 30 -13.27 3.85 10.09
C GLY A 30 -13.78 4.75 11.23
N ALA A 31 -15.02 4.54 11.68
CA ALA A 31 -15.70 5.38 12.66
C ALA A 31 -15.24 5.15 14.11
N LEU A 32 -14.52 4.05 14.39
CA LEU A 32 -14.13 3.63 15.73
C LEU A 32 -12.64 3.84 16.01
N GLN A 33 -12.30 4.17 17.26
CA GLN A 33 -10.93 4.25 17.77
C GLN A 33 -10.85 3.80 19.23
N LEU A 34 -9.67 3.38 19.69
CA LEU A 34 -9.42 3.19 21.12
C LEU A 34 -9.12 4.53 21.79
N VAL A 35 -9.92 4.87 22.80
CA VAL A 35 -9.71 6.02 23.68
C VAL A 35 -9.72 5.50 25.11
N ASN A 36 -8.63 5.70 25.85
CA ASN A 36 -8.46 5.20 27.22
C ASN A 36 -8.70 3.68 27.34
N GLY A 37 -8.24 2.90 26.36
CA GLY A 37 -8.39 1.44 26.36
C GLY A 37 -9.81 0.95 26.08
N LYS A 38 -10.73 1.82 25.61
CA LYS A 38 -12.11 1.46 25.25
C LYS A 38 -12.40 1.88 23.82
N ALA A 39 -13.18 1.08 23.09
CA ALA A 39 -13.64 1.46 21.76
C ALA A 39 -14.64 2.61 21.86
N LYS A 40 -14.44 3.67 21.08
CA LYS A 40 -15.33 4.84 21.00
C LYS A 40 -15.52 5.27 19.56
N LEU A 41 -16.69 5.85 19.27
CA LEU A 41 -16.92 6.58 18.03
C LEU A 41 -16.06 7.85 18.02
N VAL A 42 -15.27 8.03 16.96
CA VAL A 42 -14.46 9.24 16.78
C VAL A 42 -15.37 10.43 16.53
N LYS A 43 -16.42 10.23 15.73
CA LYS A 43 -17.49 11.19 15.48
C LYS A 43 -18.76 10.45 15.09
N GLU A 44 -19.89 10.93 15.56
CA GLU A 44 -21.19 10.31 15.25
C GLU A 44 -21.46 10.32 13.76
N SER A 45 -21.13 11.41 13.06
CA SER A 45 -21.32 11.55 11.61
C SER A 45 -20.53 10.53 10.77
N TYR A 46 -19.56 9.81 11.35
CA TYR A 46 -18.82 8.76 10.66
C TYR A 46 -19.47 7.38 10.75
N CYS A 47 -20.39 7.18 11.69
CA CYS A 47 -21.11 5.92 11.81
C CYS A 47 -22.37 5.97 10.96
N ASP A 48 -22.53 4.99 10.08
CA ASP A 48 -23.72 4.82 9.24
C ASP A 48 -24.93 4.26 10.01
N GLY A 49 -24.67 3.52 11.10
CA GLY A 49 -25.68 2.84 11.91
C GLY A 49 -26.01 1.42 11.48
N LEU A 50 -25.31 0.83 10.49
CA LEU A 50 -25.60 -0.52 9.99
C LEU A 50 -25.16 -1.63 10.96
N GLY A 51 -24.21 -1.34 11.85
CA GLY A 51 -23.78 -2.27 12.90
C GLY A 51 -22.89 -3.42 12.41
N ALA A 52 -22.17 -3.26 11.29
CA ALA A 52 -21.24 -4.27 10.78
C ALA A 52 -20.22 -4.76 11.85
N CYS A 53 -19.77 -3.86 12.72
CA CYS A 53 -18.81 -4.15 13.78
C CYS A 53 -19.36 -4.98 14.96
N ILE A 54 -20.67 -5.23 15.04
CA ILE A 54 -21.29 -5.99 16.15
C ILE A 54 -20.75 -7.41 16.22
N GLY A 55 -20.62 -8.08 15.06
CA GLY A 55 -20.14 -9.46 14.99
C GLY A 55 -18.66 -9.62 15.37
N ASP A 56 -17.86 -8.55 15.23
CA ASP A 56 -16.43 -8.57 15.51
C ASP A 56 -16.09 -8.39 16.99
N CYS A 57 -17.07 -8.00 17.81
CA CYS A 57 -16.86 -7.80 19.23
C CYS A 57 -16.99 -9.14 19.98
N PRO A 58 -15.89 -9.78 20.44
CA PRO A 58 -15.96 -11.07 21.13
C PRO A 58 -16.64 -10.97 22.50
N ARG A 59 -16.81 -9.75 23.02
CA ARG A 59 -17.45 -9.46 24.31
C ARG A 59 -18.93 -9.13 24.19
N GLY A 60 -19.46 -9.01 22.96
CA GLY A 60 -20.84 -8.56 22.73
C GLY A 60 -21.09 -7.17 23.33
N ALA A 61 -20.08 -6.29 23.29
CA ALA A 61 -20.14 -4.95 23.89
C ALA A 61 -20.80 -3.91 22.97
N ILE A 62 -21.20 -4.27 21.75
CA ILE A 62 -21.73 -3.34 20.75
C ILE A 62 -23.18 -3.71 20.45
N THR A 63 -24.08 -2.75 20.54
CA THR A 63 -25.50 -2.89 20.20
C THR A 63 -25.95 -1.75 19.30
N ILE A 64 -27.13 -1.84 18.71
CA ILE A 64 -27.78 -0.74 18.00
C ILE A 64 -28.81 -0.08 18.92
N GLU A 65 -28.87 1.25 18.91
CA GLU A 65 -29.94 2.02 19.55
C GLU A 65 -30.45 3.13 18.61
N GLU A 66 -31.69 3.59 18.83
CA GLU A 66 -32.21 4.80 18.20
C GLU A 66 -32.04 5.98 19.16
N ARG A 67 -31.34 7.02 18.71
CA ARG A 67 -31.16 8.27 19.49
C ARG A 67 -30.89 9.45 18.58
N GLU A 68 -30.94 10.64 19.16
CA GLU A 68 -30.47 11.85 18.49
C GLU A 68 -28.95 11.80 18.30
N ALA A 69 -28.52 11.84 17.04
CA ALA A 69 -27.10 11.84 16.66
C ALA A 69 -26.88 12.73 15.43
N GLU A 70 -25.64 13.15 15.20
CA GLU A 70 -25.29 13.83 13.94
C GLU A 70 -25.62 12.92 12.74
N PRO A 71 -26.15 13.46 11.63
CA PRO A 71 -26.40 12.68 10.42
C PRO A 71 -25.11 12.08 9.87
N PHE A 72 -25.21 10.92 9.23
CA PHE A 72 -24.09 10.30 8.54
C PHE A 72 -23.60 11.20 7.39
N ASP A 73 -22.29 11.36 7.29
CA ASP A 73 -21.62 12.24 6.33
C ASP A 73 -20.59 11.44 5.53
N GLU A 74 -21.02 10.90 4.39
CA GLU A 74 -20.20 10.08 3.48
C GLU A 74 -18.95 10.83 3.02
N GLU A 75 -19.06 12.12 2.73
CA GLU A 75 -17.94 12.92 2.24
C GLU A 75 -16.93 13.14 3.36
N ALA A 76 -17.37 13.38 4.59
CA ALA A 76 -16.46 13.48 5.73
C ALA A 76 -15.77 12.14 6.06
N VAL A 77 -16.43 10.99 5.83
CA VAL A 77 -15.81 9.66 5.93
C VAL A 77 -14.73 9.49 4.85
N LYS A 78 -15.03 9.76 3.58
CA LYS A 78 -14.04 9.68 2.48
C LYS A 78 -12.84 10.58 2.76
N MET A 79 -13.06 11.83 3.15
CA MET A 79 -11.99 12.78 3.46
C MET A 79 -11.13 12.31 4.64
N ARG A 80 -11.71 11.66 5.65
CA ARG A 80 -10.97 11.07 6.76
C ARG A 80 -10.14 9.87 6.31
N GLN A 81 -10.70 8.97 5.51
CA GLN A 81 -9.98 7.81 4.98
C GLN A 81 -8.79 8.24 4.11
N MET A 82 -9.00 9.25 3.25
CA MET A 82 -7.92 9.87 2.47
C MET A 82 -6.82 10.46 3.37
N LYS A 83 -7.19 11.19 4.44
CA LYS A 83 -6.23 11.71 5.42
C LYS A 83 -5.51 10.63 6.20
N MET A 84 -6.19 9.56 6.62
CA MET A 84 -5.57 8.42 7.32
C MET A 84 -4.62 7.63 6.41
N ALA A 85 -4.91 7.56 5.10
CA ALA A 85 -3.99 7.01 4.11
C ALA A 85 -2.75 7.91 3.88
N GLN A 86 -2.87 9.22 4.14
CA GLN A 86 -1.80 10.21 3.97
C GLN A 86 -1.02 10.51 5.26
N THR A 87 -1.55 10.21 6.46
CA THR A 87 -0.79 10.33 7.70
C THR A 87 0.32 9.28 7.72
N PRO A 88 1.61 9.69 7.83
CA PRO A 88 2.70 8.74 7.95
C PRO A 88 2.53 7.99 9.27
N SER A 89 2.08 6.75 9.20
CA SER A 89 2.14 5.86 10.36
C SER A 89 3.60 5.74 10.77
N GLU A 90 3.93 6.03 12.03
CA GLU A 90 5.25 5.92 12.65
C GLU A 90 5.82 4.48 12.69
N CYS A 91 5.27 3.57 11.89
CA CYS A 91 5.86 2.26 11.63
C CYS A 91 7.06 2.45 10.70
N PRO A 92 8.28 2.08 11.11
CA PRO A 92 9.47 2.16 10.25
C PRO A 92 9.28 1.47 8.89
N GLY A 93 8.41 0.46 8.82
CA GLY A 93 8.06 -0.24 7.58
C GLY A 93 7.28 0.58 6.54
N ARG A 94 6.79 1.77 6.89
CA ARG A 94 6.11 2.71 5.98
C ARG A 94 6.84 4.03 5.81
N MET A 95 7.95 4.22 6.54
CA MET A 95 8.74 5.44 6.44
C MET A 95 9.60 5.40 5.18
N ALA A 96 9.27 6.28 4.23
CA ALA A 96 10.09 6.47 3.03
C ALA A 96 11.51 6.92 3.42
N GLN A 97 12.50 6.13 3.05
CA GLN A 97 13.91 6.40 3.25
C GLN A 97 14.66 6.11 1.96
N LEU A 98 15.46 7.09 1.52
CA LEU A 98 16.54 6.80 0.58
C LEU A 98 17.66 6.12 1.39
N LEU A 99 17.91 4.86 1.09
CA LEU A 99 19.00 4.10 1.67
C LEU A 99 20.29 4.58 1.03
N THR A 100 20.99 5.49 1.71
CA THR A 100 22.39 5.72 1.42
C THR A 100 23.14 4.45 1.79
N ALA A 101 23.95 3.93 0.87
CA ALA A 101 24.83 2.81 1.17
C ALA A 101 25.61 3.16 2.43
N ARG A 102 25.30 2.49 3.55
CA ARG A 102 26.19 2.54 4.72
C ARG A 102 27.56 2.19 4.17
N LEU A 103 28.51 3.11 4.27
CA LEU A 103 29.89 2.92 3.81
C LEU A 103 30.33 1.53 4.26
N ARG A 104 30.35 0.57 3.33
CA ARG A 104 30.90 -0.75 3.61
C ARG A 104 32.37 -0.48 3.90
N GLN A 105 32.83 -0.82 5.10
CA GLN A 105 34.27 -0.94 5.31
C GLN A 105 34.77 -1.93 4.25
N PRO A 106 35.84 -1.59 3.51
CA PRO A 106 36.31 -2.43 2.43
C PRO A 106 36.83 -3.74 3.04
N VAL A 107 36.06 -4.81 2.89
CA VAL A 107 36.59 -6.15 3.11
C VAL A 107 37.38 -6.48 1.85
N ALA A 108 38.69 -6.56 2.01
CA ALA A 108 39.58 -7.01 0.95
C ALA A 108 39.15 -8.42 0.51
N ASP A 109 39.13 -8.62 -0.81
CA ASP A 109 38.65 -9.80 -1.54
C ASP A 109 37.12 -9.98 -1.62
N SER A 110 36.54 -9.49 -2.72
CA SER A 110 35.72 -10.33 -3.62
C SER A 110 35.29 -9.53 -4.87
N THR A 111 35.32 -10.22 -6.00
CA THR A 111 34.77 -9.79 -7.30
C THR A 111 33.33 -9.27 -7.15
N SER A 112 33.04 -8.08 -7.68
CA SER A 112 31.69 -7.56 -7.98
C SER A 112 30.68 -7.67 -6.82
N ALA A 113 30.84 -6.85 -5.77
CA ALA A 113 29.82 -6.75 -4.74
C ALA A 113 28.46 -6.31 -5.35
N PRO A 114 27.35 -6.99 -5.05
CA PRO A 114 26.04 -6.66 -5.61
C PRO A 114 25.62 -5.25 -5.23
N ALA A 115 24.96 -4.56 -6.16
CA ALA A 115 24.47 -3.20 -5.96
C ALA A 115 23.52 -3.12 -4.74
N PRO A 116 23.66 -2.08 -3.91
CA PRO A 116 22.82 -1.94 -2.72
C PRO A 116 21.40 -1.49 -3.11
N LEU A 117 20.41 -1.93 -2.33
CA LEU A 117 19.06 -1.37 -2.39
C LEU A 117 19.07 0.12 -2.06
N ARG A 118 18.33 0.93 -2.82
CA ARG A 118 18.32 2.40 -2.68
C ARG A 118 17.12 2.96 -1.93
N ASN A 119 16.02 2.23 -1.81
CA ASN A 119 14.80 2.73 -1.20
C ASN A 119 14.22 1.77 -0.16
N TRP A 120 13.56 2.35 0.82
CA TRP A 120 12.68 1.67 1.75
C TRP A 120 11.41 2.49 1.95
N PRO A 121 10.22 1.89 2.05
CA PRO A 121 9.93 0.47 1.80
C PRO A 121 9.99 0.10 0.31
N VAL A 122 10.02 -1.21 0.03
CA VAL A 122 9.97 -1.75 -1.35
C VAL A 122 8.59 -2.27 -1.74
N GLN A 123 7.73 -2.59 -0.78
CA GLN A 123 6.37 -3.06 -1.07
C GLN A 123 5.55 -1.92 -1.70
N LEU A 124 5.01 -2.13 -2.91
CA LEU A 124 4.24 -1.13 -3.63
C LEU A 124 3.10 -0.59 -2.76
N ALA A 125 2.46 -1.45 -1.97
CA ALA A 125 1.41 -1.07 -1.02
C ALA A 125 1.86 -0.06 0.06
N LEU A 126 3.14 -0.02 0.40
CA LEU A 126 3.69 0.78 1.50
C LEU A 126 4.43 2.03 1.03
N ILE A 127 4.88 2.10 -0.23
CA ILE A 127 5.59 3.27 -0.77
C ILE A 127 4.66 4.49 -0.79
N PRO A 128 5.01 5.62 -0.15
CA PRO A 128 4.24 6.86 -0.28
C PRO A 128 4.33 7.42 -1.71
N VAL A 129 3.20 7.92 -2.25
CA VAL A 129 3.13 8.47 -3.62
C VAL A 129 4.13 9.60 -3.86
N HIS A 130 4.37 10.42 -2.84
CA HIS A 130 5.29 11.58 -2.91
C HIS A 130 6.64 11.31 -2.23
N ALA A 131 7.07 10.04 -2.15
CA ALA A 131 8.38 9.74 -1.58
C ALA A 131 9.49 10.46 -2.38
N PRO A 132 10.40 11.21 -1.75
CA PRO A 132 11.36 12.05 -2.49
C PRO A 132 12.25 11.30 -3.49
N TYR A 133 12.53 10.03 -3.22
CA TYR A 133 13.34 9.18 -4.10
C TYR A 133 12.63 8.77 -5.40
N LEU A 134 11.34 9.07 -5.57
CA LEU A 134 10.58 8.77 -6.80
C LEU A 134 10.76 9.83 -7.89
N GLN A 135 11.34 10.99 -7.56
CA GLN A 135 11.62 12.04 -8.54
C GLN A 135 12.87 11.70 -9.36
N GLN A 136 12.77 11.85 -10.68
CA GLN A 136 13.77 11.52 -11.69
C GLN A 136 14.29 10.09 -11.53
N ALA A 137 13.36 9.16 -11.28
CA ALA A 137 13.68 7.80 -10.88
C ALA A 137 13.62 6.83 -12.06
N LYS A 138 14.53 5.86 -12.07
CA LYS A 138 14.40 4.62 -12.85
C LYS A 138 13.73 3.58 -11.98
N LEU A 139 12.51 3.18 -12.32
CA LEU A 139 11.73 2.24 -11.50
C LEU A 139 11.97 0.80 -11.93
N VAL A 140 12.01 -0.08 -10.94
CA VAL A 140 11.88 -1.52 -11.15
C VAL A 140 10.62 -1.99 -10.46
N LEU A 141 9.63 -2.43 -11.23
CA LEU A 141 8.41 -3.06 -10.74
C LEU A 141 8.58 -4.58 -10.83
N ALA A 142 8.89 -5.23 -9.72
CA ALA A 142 9.17 -6.66 -9.69
C ALA A 142 8.04 -7.47 -9.03
N ALA A 143 7.74 -8.65 -9.56
CA ALA A 143 6.92 -9.61 -8.84
C ALA A 143 7.66 -10.13 -7.59
N ASP A 144 6.97 -10.30 -6.46
CA ASP A 144 7.61 -10.64 -5.17
C ASP A 144 8.58 -11.83 -5.25
N CYS A 145 8.21 -12.88 -5.98
CA CYS A 145 9.03 -14.09 -6.08
C CYS A 145 10.34 -13.88 -6.85
N VAL A 146 10.45 -12.85 -7.69
CA VAL A 146 11.61 -12.65 -8.59
C VAL A 146 12.89 -12.48 -7.78
N ALA A 147 12.87 -11.64 -6.75
CA ALA A 147 14.06 -11.36 -5.94
C ALA A 147 14.60 -12.58 -5.19
N TYR A 148 13.76 -13.60 -4.99
CA TYR A 148 14.14 -14.86 -4.35
C TYR A 148 14.47 -15.96 -5.36
N ALA A 149 13.87 -15.93 -6.55
CA ALA A 149 14.11 -16.91 -7.59
C ALA A 149 15.39 -16.61 -8.39
N LEU A 150 15.72 -15.34 -8.61
CA LEU A 150 16.85 -14.90 -9.44
C LEU A 150 18.08 -14.55 -8.57
N PRO A 151 19.14 -15.38 -8.56
CA PRO A 151 20.25 -15.22 -7.61
C PRO A 151 20.99 -13.88 -7.69
N ASP A 152 21.04 -13.27 -8.87
CA ASP A 152 21.75 -12.00 -9.13
C ASP A 152 20.81 -10.80 -9.30
N PHE A 153 19.59 -10.88 -8.77
CA PHE A 153 18.58 -9.81 -8.85
C PHE A 153 19.12 -8.43 -8.49
N HIS A 154 19.83 -8.31 -7.36
CA HIS A 154 20.37 -7.04 -6.90
C HIS A 154 21.35 -6.42 -7.91
N SER A 155 22.30 -7.21 -8.38
CA SER A 155 23.31 -6.75 -9.35
C SER A 155 22.68 -6.32 -10.68
N ARG A 156 21.55 -6.91 -11.08
CA ARG A 156 20.85 -6.57 -12.32
C ARG A 156 19.95 -5.35 -12.20
N PHE A 157 19.21 -5.24 -11.10
CA PHE A 157 18.03 -4.38 -11.05
C PHE A 157 18.06 -3.29 -9.97
N THR A 158 19.02 -3.31 -9.05
CA THR A 158 19.03 -2.33 -7.94
C THR A 158 20.01 -1.19 -8.15
N ASP A 159 20.97 -1.34 -9.08
CA ASP A 159 21.94 -0.29 -9.35
C ASP A 159 21.28 0.95 -9.95
N ASP A 160 21.49 2.10 -9.29
CA ASP A 160 20.89 3.39 -9.63
C ASP A 160 19.35 3.40 -9.80
N ARG A 161 18.63 2.43 -9.23
CA ARG A 161 17.18 2.23 -9.46
C ARG A 161 16.38 2.18 -8.17
N ILE A 162 15.09 2.50 -8.28
CA ILE A 162 14.10 2.43 -7.19
C ILE A 162 13.26 1.18 -7.38
N VAL A 163 13.27 0.30 -6.39
CA VAL A 163 12.57 -0.99 -6.46
C VAL A 163 11.21 -0.90 -5.79
N MET A 164 10.19 -1.35 -6.51
CA MET A 164 8.86 -1.62 -5.99
C MET A 164 8.45 -3.05 -6.30
N ILE A 165 7.90 -3.75 -5.32
CA ILE A 165 7.48 -5.15 -5.44
C ILE A 165 5.99 -5.32 -5.16
N GLY A 166 5.37 -6.30 -5.81
CA GLY A 166 4.02 -6.73 -5.51
C GLY A 166 3.63 -8.03 -6.22
N CYS A 167 2.62 -8.73 -5.69
CA CYS A 167 2.13 -9.98 -6.25
C CYS A 167 0.70 -9.81 -6.79
N PRO A 168 0.48 -9.83 -8.13
CA PRO A 168 -0.86 -9.64 -8.70
C PRO A 168 -1.86 -10.75 -8.33
N LYS A 169 -1.40 -11.87 -7.75
CA LYS A 169 -2.26 -12.97 -7.29
C LYS A 169 -2.72 -12.82 -5.84
N LEU A 170 -1.90 -12.21 -5.00
CA LEU A 170 -2.14 -12.10 -3.56
C LEU A 170 -2.68 -10.72 -3.18
N ASP A 171 -2.32 -9.70 -3.95
CA ASP A 171 -2.62 -8.31 -3.66
C ASP A 171 -3.82 -7.79 -4.46
N ASN A 172 -4.31 -6.61 -4.07
CA ASN A 172 -5.39 -5.93 -4.77
C ASN A 172 -4.87 -5.21 -6.02
N ALA A 173 -5.15 -5.79 -7.20
CA ALA A 173 -4.73 -5.25 -8.49
C ALA A 173 -5.28 -3.85 -8.79
N GLN A 174 -6.52 -3.54 -8.37
CA GLN A 174 -7.13 -2.23 -8.59
C GLN A 174 -6.38 -1.17 -7.77
N PHE A 175 -6.14 -1.46 -6.50
CA PHE A 175 -5.36 -0.58 -5.62
C PHE A 175 -3.94 -0.34 -6.17
N TYR A 176 -3.27 -1.36 -6.72
CA TYR A 176 -1.95 -1.19 -7.35
C TYR A 176 -2.01 -0.35 -8.62
N THR A 177 -3.05 -0.52 -9.43
CA THR A 177 -3.25 0.28 -10.65
C THR A 177 -3.38 1.76 -10.29
N GLU A 178 -4.30 2.09 -9.38
CA GLU A 178 -4.53 3.47 -8.93
C GLU A 178 -3.28 4.07 -8.28
N LYS A 179 -2.59 3.29 -7.44
CA LYS A 179 -1.41 3.76 -6.73
C LYS A 179 -0.24 4.02 -7.67
N LEU A 180 -0.03 3.13 -8.63
CA LEU A 180 1.02 3.29 -9.64
C LEU A 180 0.70 4.47 -10.55
N ALA A 181 -0.55 4.64 -10.98
CA ALA A 181 -0.99 5.81 -11.74
C ALA A 181 -0.70 7.12 -10.97
N GLN A 182 -1.02 7.15 -9.67
CA GLN A 182 -0.70 8.31 -8.82
C GLN A 182 0.81 8.55 -8.69
N ILE A 183 1.63 7.51 -8.55
CA ILE A 183 3.09 7.66 -8.53
C ILE A 183 3.58 8.28 -9.84
N LEU A 184 3.10 7.80 -10.99
CA LEU A 184 3.51 8.30 -12.30
C LEU A 184 3.03 9.74 -12.55
N GLN A 185 1.82 10.10 -12.12
CA GLN A 185 1.28 11.46 -12.30
C GLN A 185 2.01 12.53 -11.47
N HIS A 186 2.55 12.17 -10.30
CA HIS A 186 3.10 13.13 -9.34
C HIS A 186 4.62 13.14 -9.26
N ASN A 187 5.30 12.32 -10.05
CA ASN A 187 6.75 12.23 -10.05
C ASN A 187 7.28 12.18 -11.49
N ASP A 188 8.44 12.80 -11.70
CA ASP A 188 9.19 12.66 -12.94
C ASP A 188 9.84 11.27 -12.96
N VAL A 189 9.43 10.38 -13.84
CA VAL A 189 9.95 9.01 -13.90
C VAL A 189 10.63 8.81 -15.25
N ASP A 190 11.89 8.39 -15.23
CA ASP A 190 12.72 8.28 -16.43
C ASP A 190 12.37 7.04 -17.26
N SER A 191 12.20 5.90 -16.59
CA SER A 191 11.89 4.61 -17.23
C SER A 191 11.37 3.61 -16.21
N ILE A 192 10.67 2.57 -16.70
CA ILE A 192 10.17 1.47 -15.89
C ILE A 192 10.68 0.15 -16.45
N GLU A 193 11.27 -0.68 -15.59
CA GLU A 193 11.52 -2.09 -15.89
C GLU A 193 10.61 -2.99 -15.06
N VAL A 194 9.72 -3.74 -15.74
CA VAL A 194 8.89 -4.75 -15.09
C VAL A 194 9.60 -6.09 -15.14
N VAL A 195 9.84 -6.67 -13.96
CA VAL A 195 10.46 -7.99 -13.84
C VAL A 195 9.44 -8.98 -13.28
N TYR A 196 9.12 -10.03 -14.03
CA TYR A 196 8.00 -10.91 -13.71
C TYR A 196 8.32 -12.37 -14.02
N MET A 197 7.68 -13.29 -13.30
CA MET A 197 7.92 -14.72 -13.49
C MET A 197 7.18 -15.26 -14.72
N GLU A 198 7.65 -16.38 -15.30
CA GLU A 198 7.03 -17.06 -16.45
C GLU A 198 5.63 -17.62 -16.17
N VAL A 199 5.29 -17.79 -14.89
CA VAL A 199 4.00 -18.34 -14.46
C VAL A 199 2.84 -17.40 -14.81
N PRO A 200 1.65 -17.94 -15.15
CA PRO A 200 0.54 -17.16 -15.69
C PRO A 200 0.01 -16.07 -14.74
N CYS A 201 0.16 -16.26 -13.42
CA CYS A 201 -0.28 -15.25 -12.45
C CYS A 201 0.49 -13.93 -12.57
N CYS A 202 1.76 -13.96 -12.98
CA CYS A 202 2.61 -12.78 -13.07
C CYS A 202 2.25 -11.86 -14.25
N GLY A 203 1.51 -12.36 -15.25
CA GLY A 203 0.96 -11.51 -16.32
C GLY A 203 -0.01 -10.43 -15.79
N GLY A 204 -0.54 -10.57 -14.58
CA GLY A 204 -1.32 -9.53 -13.93
C GLY A 204 -0.53 -8.25 -13.64
N LEU A 205 0.78 -8.35 -13.38
CA LEU A 205 1.62 -7.18 -13.09
C LEU A 205 1.79 -6.29 -14.32
N LEU A 206 1.88 -6.90 -15.51
CA LEU A 206 1.92 -6.18 -16.78
C LEU A 206 0.63 -5.40 -17.04
N ARG A 207 -0.53 -6.04 -16.78
CA ARG A 207 -1.85 -5.39 -16.94
C ARG A 207 -2.05 -4.23 -15.96
N ILE A 208 -1.53 -4.37 -14.74
CA ILE A 208 -1.54 -3.29 -13.74
C ILE A 208 -0.72 -2.10 -14.26
N LEU A 209 0.49 -2.34 -14.76
CA LEU A 209 1.31 -1.26 -15.33
C LEU A 209 0.65 -0.63 -16.55
N GLU A 210 0.17 -1.43 -17.50
CA GLU A 210 -0.49 -0.94 -18.72
C GLU A 210 -1.66 0.01 -18.38
N ARG A 211 -2.53 -0.39 -17.45
CA ARG A 211 -3.64 0.46 -17.00
C ARG A 211 -3.16 1.70 -16.28
N ALA A 212 -2.16 1.58 -15.41
CA ALA A 212 -1.60 2.72 -14.69
C ALA A 212 -1.00 3.76 -15.66
N LEU A 213 -0.34 3.32 -16.73
CA LEU A 213 0.16 4.20 -17.80
C LEU A 213 -1.00 4.94 -18.48
N ILE A 214 -2.03 4.20 -18.92
CA ILE A 214 -3.24 4.79 -19.53
C ILE A 214 -3.91 5.80 -18.60
N GLU A 215 -4.11 5.47 -17.33
CA GLU A 215 -4.75 6.33 -16.33
C GLU A 215 -3.89 7.54 -15.96
N SER A 216 -2.55 7.38 -15.96
CA SER A 216 -1.63 8.47 -15.69
C SER A 216 -1.51 9.46 -16.85
N GLY A 217 -1.72 8.98 -18.09
CA GLY A 217 -1.47 9.74 -19.31
C GLY A 217 0.01 10.03 -19.56
N VAL A 218 0.91 9.38 -18.82
CA VAL A 218 2.37 9.52 -18.97
C VAL A 218 2.87 8.59 -20.06
N ASP A 219 3.71 9.14 -20.93
CA ASP A 219 4.44 8.39 -21.94
C ASP A 219 5.86 8.12 -21.44
N ILE A 220 6.22 6.84 -21.30
CA ILE A 220 7.46 6.40 -20.66
C ILE A 220 7.97 5.09 -21.24
N ASP A 221 9.28 4.99 -21.38
CA ASP A 221 9.94 3.77 -21.82
C ASP A 221 9.71 2.62 -20.82
N VAL A 222 9.22 1.49 -21.34
CA VAL A 222 8.98 0.28 -20.55
C VAL A 222 9.85 -0.86 -21.03
N THR A 223 10.60 -1.48 -20.13
CA THR A 223 11.29 -2.76 -20.38
C THR A 223 10.59 -3.88 -19.63
N MET A 224 10.38 -5.01 -20.29
CA MET A 224 9.75 -6.19 -19.72
C MET A 224 10.75 -7.35 -19.67
N THR A 225 11.07 -7.81 -18.46
CA THR A 225 12.01 -8.91 -18.24
C THR A 225 11.29 -10.12 -17.62
N LYS A 226 11.27 -11.24 -18.34
CA LYS A 226 10.64 -12.50 -17.90
C LYS A 226 11.66 -13.43 -17.26
N VAL A 227 11.33 -13.98 -16.10
CA VAL A 227 12.19 -14.88 -15.31
C VAL A 227 11.54 -16.26 -15.15
N SER A 228 12.31 -17.33 -15.37
CA SER A 228 11.83 -18.70 -15.19
C SER A 228 11.68 -19.08 -13.71
N ILE A 229 10.93 -20.14 -13.42
CA ILE A 229 10.86 -20.74 -12.07
C ILE A 229 12.19 -21.33 -11.61
N HIS A 230 13.15 -21.48 -12.51
CA HIS A 230 14.50 -21.95 -12.25
C HIS A 230 15.50 -20.81 -12.01
N GLY A 231 15.06 -19.55 -12.06
CA GLY A 231 15.92 -18.39 -11.79
C GLY A 231 16.74 -17.92 -12.98
N GLU A 232 16.24 -18.13 -14.21
CA GLU A 232 16.90 -17.72 -15.44
C GLU A 232 16.11 -16.60 -16.13
N VAL A 233 16.80 -15.65 -16.76
CA VAL A 233 16.13 -14.66 -17.62
C VAL A 233 15.79 -15.32 -18.96
N LEU A 234 14.50 -15.38 -19.29
CA LEU A 234 14.00 -16.02 -20.51
C LEU A 234 13.90 -15.04 -21.67
N ASP A 235 13.47 -13.82 -21.40
CA ASP A 235 13.18 -12.81 -22.41
C ASP A 235 13.30 -11.40 -21.82
N GLN A 236 13.72 -10.45 -22.65
CA GLN A 236 13.77 -9.03 -22.31
C GLN A 236 13.34 -8.20 -23.53
N VAL A 237 12.19 -7.54 -23.41
CA VAL A 237 11.58 -6.76 -24.48
C VAL A 237 11.48 -5.31 -24.07
N ARG A 238 11.97 -4.39 -24.91
CA ARG A 238 11.76 -2.95 -24.73
C ARG A 238 10.56 -2.50 -25.56
N LEU A 239 9.61 -1.87 -24.90
CA LEU A 239 8.49 -1.18 -25.52
C LEU A 239 8.87 0.30 -25.59
N ALA A 240 8.76 0.84 -26.80
CA ALA A 240 8.98 2.25 -27.13
C ALA A 240 7.68 2.84 -27.66
#